data_AF-A0A1G3CDD9-F1
#
_entry.id   AF-A0A1G3CDD9-F1
#
_cell.length_a   1.000
_cell.length_b   1.000
_cell.length_c   1.000
_cell.angle_alpha   90.00
_cell.angle_beta   90.00
_cell.angle_gamma   90.00
#
_symmetry.space_group_name_H-M   'P 1'
#
loop_
_entity.id
_entity.type
_entity.pdbx_description
1 polymer ?
#
loop_
_entity_poly.entity_id
_entity_poly.type
_entity_poly.pdbx_seq_one_letter_code
_entity_poly.pdbx_strand_id
1 'polypeptide(L)'
;MLIPKVVGYFKMNSSKQINTIRNSTGIPVWQRNYYEHIIRNENKLNKIREYIHNNPIRWHLDRENQERIGNDQLEDEIFEHIKSALSISET
;
A
#
# COMPACT_ATOMS: atom_id res chain seq x y z
N MET A 1 -6.55 8.54 18.86
CA MET A 1 -5.59 8.16 17.79
C MET A 1 -5.81 9.04 16.56
N LEU A 2 -4.76 9.65 15.99
CA LEU A 2 -4.85 10.66 14.92
C LEU A 2 -4.72 10.08 13.49
N ILE A 3 -3.86 9.08 13.28
CA ILE A 3 -3.57 8.51 11.95
C ILE A 3 -4.84 7.96 11.26
N PRO A 4 -5.68 7.11 11.91
CA PRO A 4 -6.89 6.60 11.28
C PRO A 4 -7.87 7.71 10.87
N LYS A 5 -7.93 8.81 11.63
CA LYS A 5 -8.80 9.95 11.32
C LYS A 5 -8.33 10.70 10.07
N VAL A 6 -7.02 10.95 9.96
CA VAL A 6 -6.42 11.62 8.80
C VAL A 6 -6.62 10.79 7.53
N VAL A 7 -6.30 9.49 7.59
CA VAL A 7 -6.48 8.57 6.44
C VAL A 7 -7.96 8.43 6.07
N GLY A 8 -8.85 8.32 7.07
CA GLY A 8 -10.29 8.26 6.85
C GLY A 8 -10.82 9.52 6.17
N TYR A 9 -10.43 10.70 6.65
CA TYR A 9 -10.81 11.98 6.04
C TYR A 9 -10.30 12.09 4.60
N PHE A 10 -9.06 11.71 4.33
CA PHE A 10 -8.49 11.70 2.98
C PHE A 10 -9.26 10.75 2.05
N LYS A 11 -9.44 9.48 2.45
CA LYS A 11 -10.15 8.47 1.64
C LYS A 11 -11.59 8.88 1.35
N MET A 12 -12.29 9.45 2.33
CA MET A 12 -13.66 9.93 2.19
C MET A 12 -13.75 11.05 1.15
N ASN A 13 -12.96 12.12 1.30
CA ASN A 13 -13.06 13.29 0.43
C ASN A 13 -12.62 12.98 -1.01
N SER A 14 -11.54 12.21 -1.17
CA SER A 14 -11.09 11.75 -2.48
C SER A 14 -12.11 10.85 -3.17
N SER A 15 -12.73 9.90 -2.44
CA SER A 15 -13.77 9.02 -3.02
C SER A 15 -14.97 9.83 -3.49
N LYS A 16 -15.40 10.83 -2.71
CA LYS A 16 -16.51 11.72 -3.09
C LYS A 16 -16.23 12.43 -4.41
N GLN A 17 -15.05 13.04 -4.54
CA GLN A 17 -14.66 13.75 -5.76
C GLN A 17 -14.56 12.80 -6.96
N ILE A 18 -13.89 11.65 -6.81
CA ILE A 18 -13.73 10.65 -7.87
C ILE A 18 -15.10 10.15 -8.35
N ASN A 19 -16.00 9.82 -7.41
CA ASN A 19 -17.33 9.32 -7.76
C ASN A 19 -18.21 10.40 -8.43
N THR A 20 -18.05 11.67 -8.07
CA THR A 20 -18.71 12.77 -8.80
C THR A 20 -18.19 12.87 -10.23
N ILE A 21 -16.88 12.82 -10.44
CA ILE A 21 -16.26 12.90 -11.78
C ILE A 21 -16.67 11.70 -12.66
N ARG A 22 -16.75 10.51 -12.07
CA ARG A 22 -17.08 9.25 -12.77
C ARG A 22 -18.58 8.97 -12.88
N ASN A 23 -19.45 9.80 -12.30
CA ASN A 23 -20.88 9.52 -12.13
C ASN A 23 -21.16 8.15 -11.46
N SER A 24 -20.33 7.76 -10.49
CA SER A 24 -20.33 6.44 -9.85
C SER A 24 -20.56 6.51 -8.34
N THR A 25 -21.50 7.36 -7.91
CA THR A 25 -21.81 7.54 -6.48
C THR A 25 -22.13 6.21 -5.80
N GLY A 26 -21.46 5.95 -4.67
CA GLY A 26 -21.63 4.73 -3.89
C GLY A 26 -20.69 3.58 -4.30
N ILE A 27 -19.97 3.68 -5.42
CA ILE A 27 -18.96 2.68 -5.79
C ILE A 27 -17.70 2.88 -4.94
N PRO A 28 -17.17 1.83 -4.27
CA PRO A 28 -15.93 1.91 -3.52
C PRO A 28 -14.75 2.27 -4.43
N VAL A 29 -13.97 3.27 -4.03
CA VAL A 29 -12.75 3.68 -4.76
C VAL A 29 -11.50 3.06 -4.16
N TRP A 30 -11.43 2.98 -2.83
CA TRP A 30 -10.25 2.48 -2.12
C TRP A 30 -10.42 1.02 -1.70
N GLN A 31 -9.32 0.27 -1.75
CA GLN A 31 -9.22 -0.99 -1.02
C GLN A 31 -9.43 -0.75 0.49
N ARG A 32 -10.01 -1.76 1.15
CA ARG A 32 -10.23 -1.76 2.60
C ARG A 32 -8.89 -1.72 3.34
N ASN A 33 -8.86 -1.05 4.49
CA ASN A 33 -7.67 -0.83 5.32
C ASN A 33 -6.58 -0.01 4.59
N TYR A 34 -5.44 0.18 5.25
CA TYR A 34 -4.27 0.84 4.70
C TYR A 34 -3.02 0.27 5.37
N TYR A 35 -1.88 0.32 4.68
CA TYR A 35 -0.61 -0.08 5.25
C TYR A 35 -0.03 1.05 6.11
N GLU A 36 0.45 0.71 7.31
CA GLU A 36 1.19 1.64 8.17
C GLU A 36 2.45 0.99 8.72
N HIS A 37 3.56 1.74 8.73
CA HIS A 37 4.84 1.31 9.29
C HIS A 37 5.60 2.49 9.87
N ILE A 38 6.13 2.33 11.08
CA ILE A 38 6.94 3.37 11.74
C ILE A 38 8.38 3.26 11.27
N ILE A 39 8.85 4.26 10.55
CA ILE A 39 10.24 4.39 10.10
C ILE A 39 11.08 4.96 11.25
N ARG A 40 12.05 4.18 11.74
CA ARG A 40 12.84 4.52 12.95
C ARG A 40 14.29 4.91 12.68
N ASN A 41 14.75 4.79 11.44
CA ASN A 41 16.13 5.14 11.06
C ASN A 41 16.20 5.58 9.60
N GLU A 42 17.28 6.29 9.27
CA GLU A 42 17.50 6.88 7.96
C GLU A 42 17.70 5.84 6.85
N ASN A 43 18.37 4.72 7.15
CA ASN A 43 18.55 3.65 6.17
C ASN A 43 17.20 3.10 5.67
N LYS A 44 16.27 2.81 6.58
CA LYS A 44 14.90 2.40 6.24
C LYS A 44 14.15 3.48 5.47
N LEU A 45 14.32 4.75 5.85
CA LEU A 45 13.71 5.87 5.13
C LEU A 45 14.17 5.93 3.68
N ASN A 46 15.46 5.76 3.42
CA ASN A 46 16.04 5.81 2.08
C ASN A 46 15.56 4.64 1.23
N LYS A 47 15.50 3.41 1.78
CA LYS A 47 14.94 2.25 1.09
C LYS A 47 13.47 2.45 0.71
N ILE A 48 12.64 2.97 1.62
CA ILE A 48 11.22 3.23 1.34
C ILE A 48 11.05 4.30 0.24
N ARG A 49 11.89 5.34 0.24
CA ARG A 49 11.89 6.36 -0.82
C ARG A 49 12.28 5.76 -2.17
N GLU A 50 13.30 4.91 -2.20
CA GLU A 50 13.71 4.18 -3.39
C GLU A 50 12.57 3.29 -3.91
N TYR A 51 11.91 2.55 -3.02
CA TYR A 51 10.75 1.74 -3.37
C TYR A 51 9.63 2.60 -3.98
N ILE A 52 9.23 3.71 -3.35
CA ILE A 52 8.18 4.59 -3.89
C ILE A 52 8.55 5.13 -5.29
N HIS A 53 9.81 5.50 -5.50
CA HIS A 53 10.27 6.00 -6.80
C HIS A 53 10.25 4.91 -7.88
N ASN A 54 10.69 3.70 -7.52
CA ASN A 54 10.86 2.60 -8.47
C ASN A 54 9.61 1.74 -8.67
N ASN A 55 8.60 1.83 -7.78
CA ASN A 55 7.41 0.98 -7.80
C ASN A 55 6.70 0.95 -9.16
N PRO A 56 6.48 2.08 -9.87
CA PRO A 56 5.83 2.04 -11.18
C PRO A 56 6.58 1.19 -12.21
N ILE A 57 7.93 1.23 -12.17
CA ILE A 57 8.79 0.48 -13.10
C ILE A 57 8.86 -1.00 -12.69
N ARG A 58 8.77 -1.26 -11.38
CA ARG A 58 8.86 -2.60 -10.80
C ARG A 58 7.49 -3.30 -10.61
N TRP A 59 6.40 -2.74 -11.13
CA TRP A 59 5.06 -3.33 -11.01
C TRP A 59 4.97 -4.80 -11.46
N HIS A 60 5.76 -5.19 -12.45
CA HIS A 60 5.83 -6.59 -12.93
C HIS A 60 6.43 -7.58 -11.89
N LEU A 61 6.98 -7.09 -10.79
CA LEU A 61 7.54 -7.87 -9.68
C LEU A 61 6.70 -7.72 -8.40
N ASP A 62 5.74 -6.79 -8.37
CA ASP A 62 4.94 -6.45 -7.19
C ASP A 62 4.04 -7.61 -6.78
N ARG A 63 3.92 -7.86 -5.47
CA ARG A 63 3.12 -8.98 -4.94
C ARG A 63 1.63 -8.90 -5.22
N GLU A 64 1.07 -7.70 -5.39
CA GLU A 64 -0.35 -7.47 -5.66
C GLU A 64 -0.66 -7.52 -7.16
N ASN A 65 0.36 -7.61 -8.02
CA ASN A 65 0.19 -7.83 -9.43
C ASN A 65 -0.11 -9.31 -9.73
N GLN A 66 -1.30 -9.59 -10.26
CA GLN A 66 -1.74 -10.93 -10.63
C GLN A 66 -0.87 -11.58 -11.73
N GLU A 67 -0.18 -10.77 -12.53
CA GLU A 67 0.66 -11.20 -13.64
C GLU A 67 2.17 -11.10 -13.33
N ARG A 68 2.54 -11.03 -12.04
CA ARG A 68 3.94 -10.87 -11.64
C ARG A 68 4.84 -11.99 -12.17
N ILE A 69 6.04 -11.60 -12.61
CA ILE A 69 7.04 -12.50 -13.22
C ILE A 69 8.24 -12.80 -12.31
N GLY A 70 8.24 -12.26 -11.08
CA GLY A 70 9.35 -12.40 -10.14
C GLY A 70 9.02 -11.90 -8.74
N ASN A 71 10.05 -11.50 -8.00
CA ASN A 71 9.96 -10.85 -6.68
C ASN A 71 10.80 -9.57 -6.68
N ASP A 72 10.36 -8.53 -5.99
CA ASP A 72 11.19 -7.37 -5.68
C ASP A 72 11.93 -7.58 -4.34
N GLN A 73 13.25 -7.73 -4.40
CA GLN A 73 14.07 -7.91 -3.20
C GLN A 73 13.99 -6.69 -2.25
N LEU A 74 13.86 -5.48 -2.79
CA LEU A 74 13.72 -4.28 -1.98
C LEU A 74 12.37 -4.26 -1.26
N GLU A 75 11.32 -4.72 -1.94
CA GLU A 75 10.01 -4.93 -1.33
C GLU A 75 10.13 -5.94 -0.17
N ASP A 76 10.71 -7.11 -0.42
CA ASP A 76 10.93 -8.12 0.61
C ASP A 76 11.66 -7.53 1.84
N GLU A 77 12.77 -6.84 1.63
CA GLU A 77 13.54 -6.20 2.70
C GLU A 77 12.76 -5.14 3.49
N ILE A 78 11.87 -4.39 2.84
CA ILE A 78 11.03 -3.36 3.48
C ILE A 78 9.89 -4.02 4.27
N PHE A 79 9.33 -5.11 3.75
CA PHE A 79 8.10 -5.73 4.23
C PHE A 79 8.29 -7.11 4.88
N GLU A 80 9.52 -7.53 5.23
CA GLU A 80 9.88 -8.84 5.82
C GLU A 80 8.92 -9.33 6.93
N HIS A 81 8.32 -8.41 7.71
CA HIS A 81 7.39 -8.75 8.78
C HIS A 81 5.97 -9.15 8.33
N ILE A 82 5.60 -8.95 7.07
CA ILE A 82 4.26 -9.29 6.57
C ILE A 82 4.14 -10.80 6.28
N LYS A 83 5.25 -11.46 5.90
CA LYS A 83 5.27 -12.90 5.60
C LYS A 83 4.86 -13.75 6.80
N SER A 84 5.24 -13.39 8.03
CA SER A 84 4.85 -14.17 9.22
C SER A 84 3.38 -14.03 9.61
N ALA A 85 2.70 -12.95 9.21
CA ALA A 85 1.31 -12.70 9.58
C ALA A 85 0.31 -13.43 8.66
N LEU A 86 0.69 -13.67 7.40
CA LEU A 86 -0.14 -14.40 6.44
C LEU A 86 0.00 -15.92 6.57
N SER A 87 1.12 -16.43 7.12
CA SER A 87 1.25 -17.86 7.46
C SER A 87 0.38 -18.32 8.64
N ILE A 88 -0.18 -17.39 9.42
CA ILE A 88 -0.94 -17.69 10.65
C ILE A 88 -2.47 -17.63 10.40
N SER A 89 -2.91 -17.11 9.26
CA SER A 89 -4.35 -17.01 8.92
C SER A 89 -4.89 -18.20 8.12
N GLU A 90 -4.11 -19.26 7.93
CA GLU A 90 -4.51 -20.49 7.20
C GLU A 90 -4.71 -21.72 8.12
N THR A 91 -4.84 -21.52 9.44
CA THR A 91 -5.25 -22.55 10.42
C THR A 91 -6.43 -22.07 11.25
#